data_AF-A0A4W5JZ34-F1
#
_entry.id   AF-A0A4W5JZ34-F1
#
_cell.length_a   1.000
_cell.length_b   1.000
_cell.length_c   1.000
_cell.angle_alpha   90.00
_cell.angle_beta   90.00
_cell.angle_gamma   90.00
#
_symmetry.space_group_name_H-M   'P 1'
#
loop_
_entity.id
_entity.type
_entity.pdbx_description
1 polymer ?
#
loop_
_entity_poly.entity_id
_entity_poly.type
_entity_poly.pdbx_seq_one_letter_code
_entity_poly.pdbx_strand_id
1 'polypeptide(L)'
;MGSRTVLLILGLHFSLLGILEVNGCDPGFQAKERKLCVDTDECNEWDIIPPCGSNATCYNTQGSFLCQCLPGFISTTTVNLTFSGQCNDVNECQETPQVCGSNTICSNTFGSYNCQCLPGFRVPTYTGRCEGESNKRASLCVCLLLID
;
A
#
# COMPACT_ATOMS: atom_id res chain seq x y z
N MET A 1 66.67 -21.66 27.89
CA MET A 1 66.06 -22.99 27.74
C MET A 1 65.21 -23.28 28.96
N GLY A 2 63.90 -23.52 28.76
CA GLY A 2 63.01 -24.28 29.64
C GLY A 2 62.58 -23.64 30.97
N SER A 3 61.48 -22.87 30.98
CA SER A 3 60.77 -22.57 32.23
C SER A 3 59.64 -23.58 32.47
N ARG A 4 59.89 -24.45 33.47
CA ARG A 4 58.95 -25.03 34.44
C ARG A 4 57.77 -25.88 33.92
N THR A 5 57.97 -27.19 34.04
CA THR A 5 56.98 -28.20 34.41
C THR A 5 56.10 -27.71 35.57
N VAL A 6 54.78 -27.89 35.46
CA VAL A 6 53.86 -28.56 36.43
C VAL A 6 52.40 -28.16 36.12
N LEU A 7 51.55 -29.20 36.06
CA LEU A 7 50.09 -29.23 36.17
C LEU A 7 49.22 -29.25 34.89
N LEU A 8 49.04 -30.47 34.38
CA LEU A 8 47.85 -30.96 33.68
C LEU A 8 46.60 -30.89 34.61
N ILE A 9 45.91 -29.75 34.68
CA ILE A 9 44.46 -29.66 35.01
C ILE A 9 43.98 -28.29 34.52
N LEU A 10 42.70 -28.17 34.13
CA LEU A 10 42.00 -27.00 33.54
C LEU A 10 41.81 -27.05 32.01
N GLY A 11 41.80 -28.25 31.43
CA GLY A 11 40.67 -28.56 30.55
C GLY A 11 39.41 -28.66 31.43
N LEU A 12 38.35 -27.93 31.09
CA LEU A 12 37.01 -27.90 31.74
C LEU A 12 36.86 -27.02 33.01
N HIS A 13 36.79 -25.68 32.90
CA HIS A 13 35.98 -24.92 33.88
C HIS A 13 35.47 -23.50 33.49
N PHE A 14 35.43 -23.05 32.24
CA PHE A 14 34.62 -21.84 31.95
C PHE A 14 33.84 -21.95 30.63
N SER A 15 33.04 -23.01 30.54
CA SER A 15 31.77 -22.99 29.80
C SER A 15 30.63 -22.42 30.66
N LEU A 16 30.92 -21.60 31.68
CA LEU A 16 29.94 -21.14 32.66
C LEU A 16 30.07 -19.66 33.05
N LEU A 17 30.36 -18.81 32.08
CA LEU A 17 29.95 -17.39 32.10
C LEU A 17 29.40 -17.07 30.72
N GLY A 18 28.24 -17.67 30.42
CA GLY A 18 27.36 -17.21 29.35
C GLY A 18 26.81 -15.83 29.72
N ILE A 19 27.66 -14.82 29.68
CA ILE A 19 27.24 -13.43 29.66
C ILE A 19 27.74 -12.89 28.33
N LEU A 20 27.06 -13.30 27.26
CA LEU A 20 26.95 -12.44 26.10
C LEU A 20 26.27 -11.19 26.66
N GLU A 21 27.02 -10.11 26.86
CA GLU A 21 26.42 -8.81 27.12
C GLU A 21 25.65 -8.38 25.87
N VAL A 22 24.44 -8.92 25.69
CA VAL A 22 23.41 -8.31 24.85
C VAL A 22 22.88 -7.09 25.61
N ASN A 23 23.73 -6.10 25.85
CA ASN A 23 23.34 -4.85 26.51
C ASN A 23 22.63 -3.89 25.53
N GLY A 24 21.87 -4.43 24.58
CA GLY A 24 21.16 -3.68 23.56
C GLY A 24 19.81 -4.30 23.27
N CYS A 25 18.87 -3.49 22.79
CA CYS A 25 17.60 -3.96 22.27
C CYS A 25 17.79 -4.56 20.87
N ASP A 26 16.90 -5.47 20.50
CA ASP A 26 16.83 -5.99 19.13
C ASP A 26 16.56 -4.85 18.14
N PRO A 27 16.96 -4.98 16.85
CA PRO A 27 16.63 -4.00 15.82
C PRO A 27 15.13 -3.70 15.78
N GLY A 28 14.77 -2.43 15.60
CA GLY A 28 13.37 -1.97 15.68
C GLY A 28 12.90 -1.62 17.09
N PHE A 29 13.71 -1.86 18.14
CA PHE A 29 13.38 -1.51 19.51
C PHE A 29 14.35 -0.47 20.08
N GLN A 30 13.82 0.50 20.83
CA GLN A 30 14.58 1.48 21.58
C GLN A 30 14.60 1.14 23.07
N ALA A 31 15.78 1.27 23.68
CA ALA A 31 15.92 1.19 25.12
C ALA A 31 15.30 2.43 25.78
N LYS A 32 14.29 2.22 26.62
CA LYS A 32 13.75 3.24 27.53
C LYS A 32 14.30 2.98 28.95
N GLU A 33 13.82 3.75 29.93
CA GLU A 33 14.24 3.61 31.33
C GLU A 33 14.14 2.15 31.82
N ARG A 34 15.08 1.74 32.69
CA ARG A 34 15.19 0.38 33.26
C ARG A 34 15.54 -0.74 32.26
N LYS A 35 16.21 -0.43 31.14
CA LYS A 35 16.56 -1.40 30.08
C LYS A 35 15.35 -2.09 29.45
N LEU A 36 14.19 -1.42 29.46
CA LEU A 36 13.01 -1.92 28.75
C LEU A 36 13.16 -1.60 27.26
N CYS A 37 13.05 -2.63 26.43
CA CYS A 37 12.99 -2.47 24.98
C CYS A 37 11.55 -2.20 24.57
N VAL A 38 11.30 -1.00 24.07
CA VAL A 38 10.01 -0.59 23.54
C VAL A 38 10.14 -0.51 22.03
N ASP A 39 9.11 -0.97 21.35
CA ASP A 39 8.99 -0.87 19.91
C ASP A 39 9.20 0.58 19.44
N THR A 40 9.94 0.74 18.35
CA THR A 40 10.10 2.05 17.71
C THR A 40 8.90 2.27 16.83
N ASP A 41 8.14 3.34 17.04
CA ASP A 41 7.08 3.67 16.11
C ASP A 41 7.66 4.42 14.92
N GLU A 42 8.14 3.69 13.91
CA GLU A 42 8.74 4.32 12.74
C GLU A 42 7.75 5.20 11.97
N CYS A 43 6.44 5.03 12.19
CA CYS A 43 5.38 5.84 11.59
C CYS A 43 5.11 7.16 12.33
N ASN A 44 5.67 7.38 13.51
CA ASN A 44 5.52 8.64 14.27
C ASN A 44 6.85 9.28 14.69
N GLU A 45 7.96 8.53 14.65
CA GLU A 45 9.28 8.96 15.13
C GLU A 45 10.21 9.36 13.97
N TRP A 46 9.80 10.29 13.09
CA TRP A 46 10.59 10.75 11.93
C TRP A 46 10.78 12.28 11.88
N ASP A 47 12.04 12.72 11.94
CA ASP A 47 12.42 14.14 11.95
C ASP A 47 12.51 14.80 10.56
N ILE A 48 12.75 14.05 9.48
CA ILE A 48 13.06 14.65 8.15
C ILE A 48 12.48 13.86 6.96
N ILE A 49 12.49 12.52 6.98
CA ILE A 49 12.10 11.69 5.83
C ILE A 49 11.03 10.69 6.30
N PRO A 50 9.83 10.69 5.67
CA PRO A 50 8.82 9.69 5.96
C PRO A 50 9.35 8.27 5.71
N PRO A 51 9.03 7.29 6.56
CA PRO A 51 9.52 5.91 6.43
C PRO A 51 9.01 5.22 5.14
N CYS A 52 7.84 5.64 4.67
CA CYS A 52 7.21 5.17 3.44
C CYS A 52 7.42 6.16 2.29
N GLY A 53 7.50 5.63 1.06
CA GLY A 53 7.53 6.46 -0.13
C GLY A 53 6.20 7.17 -0.40
N SER A 54 6.18 8.05 -1.40
CA SER A 54 4.97 8.77 -1.81
C SER A 54 3.83 7.83 -2.16
N ASN A 55 2.59 8.26 -1.89
CA ASN A 55 1.36 7.49 -2.14
C ASN A 55 1.29 6.17 -1.37
N ALA A 56 1.83 6.13 -0.16
CA ALA A 56 1.74 4.99 0.75
C ALA A 56 1.30 5.43 2.15
N THR A 57 0.68 4.50 2.87
CA THR A 57 0.34 4.62 4.30
C THR A 57 1.31 3.78 5.12
N CYS A 58 1.79 4.33 6.24
CA CYS A 58 2.64 3.64 7.20
C CYS A 58 1.80 2.97 8.29
N TYR A 59 2.14 1.74 8.64
CA TYR A 59 1.58 0.99 9.76
C TYR A 59 2.71 0.47 10.64
N ASN A 60 2.72 0.88 11.90
CA ASN A 60 3.70 0.41 12.86
C ASN A 60 3.44 -1.05 13.23
N THR A 61 4.49 -1.84 13.39
CA THR A 61 4.42 -3.25 13.76
C THR A 61 5.48 -3.57 14.82
N GLN A 62 5.32 -4.65 15.57
CA GLN A 62 6.31 -4.96 16.59
C GLN A 62 7.68 -5.31 15.97
N GLY A 63 8.68 -4.48 16.23
CA GLY A 63 10.05 -4.60 15.76
C GLY A 63 10.28 -4.09 14.33
N SER A 64 9.29 -3.49 13.67
CA SER A 64 9.40 -2.95 12.31
C SER A 64 8.17 -2.15 11.90
N PHE A 65 8.03 -1.82 10.63
CA PHE A 65 6.83 -1.20 10.08
C PHE A 65 6.49 -1.75 8.70
N LEU A 66 5.26 -1.51 8.28
CA LEU A 66 4.75 -1.84 6.97
C LEU A 66 4.29 -0.57 6.25
N CYS A 67 4.70 -0.43 5.00
CA CYS A 67 4.16 0.55 4.07
C CYS A 67 3.24 -0.14 3.07
N GLN A 68 2.02 0.38 2.94
CA GLN A 68 1.02 -0.08 1.98
C GLN A 68 0.71 1.03 0.98
N CYS A 69 0.71 0.73 -0.32
CA CYS A 69 0.29 1.70 -1.33
C CYS A 69 -1.18 2.12 -1.11
N LEU A 70 -1.45 3.41 -1.35
CA LEU A 70 -2.82 3.93 -1.37
C LEU A 70 -3.64 3.25 -2.48
N PRO A 71 -4.98 3.20 -2.36
CA PRO A 71 -5.85 2.74 -3.45
C PRO A 71 -5.52 3.48 -4.76
N GLY A 72 -5.51 2.76 -5.88
CA GLY A 72 -5.10 3.29 -7.19
C GLY A 72 -3.58 3.27 -7.43
N PHE A 73 -2.77 2.79 -6.48
CA PHE A 73 -1.32 2.68 -6.63
C PHE A 73 -0.82 1.25 -6.41
N ILE A 74 0.29 0.90 -7.06
CA ILE A 74 0.95 -0.40 -6.94
C ILE A 74 2.47 -0.26 -6.83
N SER A 75 3.09 -1.14 -6.04
CA SER A 75 4.54 -1.27 -5.95
C SER A 75 5.03 -2.29 -6.98
N THR A 76 6.09 -1.96 -7.71
CA THR A 76 6.71 -2.86 -8.69
C THR A 76 7.55 -3.97 -8.05
N THR A 77 7.91 -3.82 -6.78
CA THR A 77 8.96 -4.63 -6.15
C THR A 77 8.48 -5.49 -4.99
N THR A 78 7.43 -5.10 -4.25
CA THR A 78 6.86 -5.88 -3.14
C THR A 78 5.49 -5.34 -2.70
N VAL A 79 4.57 -6.24 -2.32
CA VAL A 79 3.25 -5.88 -1.77
C VAL A 79 3.32 -5.25 -0.37
N ASN A 80 4.40 -5.55 0.36
CA ASN A 80 4.69 -5.05 1.70
C ASN A 80 6.04 -4.36 1.67
N LEU A 81 6.01 -3.04 1.60
CA LEU A 81 7.21 -2.21 1.55
C LEU A 81 7.70 -1.96 2.98
N THR A 82 8.95 -2.27 3.30
CA THR A 82 9.52 -1.99 4.63
C THR A 82 10.44 -0.78 4.64
N PHE A 83 10.72 -0.17 3.47
CA PHE A 83 11.53 1.05 3.39
C PHE A 83 11.28 1.79 2.07
N SER A 84 10.92 3.07 2.14
CA SER A 84 10.89 4.06 1.02
C SER A 84 10.39 3.54 -0.34
N GLY A 85 9.47 2.57 -0.35
CA GLY A 85 9.07 1.89 -1.58
C GLY A 85 8.24 2.81 -2.45
N GLN A 86 8.45 2.73 -3.77
CA GLN A 86 7.75 3.58 -4.73
C GLN A 86 6.42 2.95 -5.12
N CYS A 87 5.33 3.64 -4.76
CA CYS A 87 3.98 3.33 -5.21
C CYS A 87 3.68 4.12 -6.49
N ASN A 88 3.53 3.40 -7.59
CA ASN A 88 3.24 3.95 -8.90
C ASN A 88 1.75 3.91 -9.18
N ASP A 89 1.28 4.92 -9.90
CA ASP A 89 -0.10 5.01 -10.36
C ASP A 89 -0.48 3.77 -11.19
N VAL A 90 -1.64 3.18 -10.90
CA VAL A 90 -2.20 2.08 -11.70
C VAL A 90 -3.01 2.70 -12.82
N ASN A 91 -2.68 2.39 -14.08
CA ASN A 91 -3.52 2.81 -15.19
C ASN A 91 -4.69 1.84 -15.37
N GLU A 92 -5.81 2.08 -14.68
CA GLU A 92 -6.94 1.14 -14.71
C GLU A 92 -7.56 1.01 -16.11
N CYS A 93 -7.45 2.05 -16.94
CA CYS A 93 -7.90 2.01 -18.33
C CYS A 93 -7.10 1.01 -19.19
N GLN A 94 -5.83 0.78 -18.87
CA GLN A 94 -4.97 -0.18 -19.56
C GLN A 94 -5.03 -1.57 -18.92
N GLU A 95 -4.97 -1.62 -17.59
CA GLU A 95 -4.93 -2.88 -16.83
C GLU A 95 -6.27 -3.62 -16.84
N THR A 96 -7.40 -2.90 -16.84
CA THR A 96 -8.74 -3.49 -16.85
C THR A 96 -9.52 -3.00 -18.07
N PRO A 97 -9.44 -3.72 -19.20
CA PRO A 97 -10.27 -3.45 -20.37
C PRO A 97 -11.75 -3.50 -19.97
N GLN A 98 -12.47 -2.40 -20.16
CA GLN A 98 -13.87 -2.18 -19.73
C GLN A 98 -14.10 -1.82 -18.26
N VAL A 99 -13.10 -1.27 -17.55
CA VAL A 99 -13.29 -0.72 -16.19
C VAL A 99 -14.44 0.30 -16.08
N CYS A 100 -14.70 1.04 -17.17
CA CYS A 100 -15.80 2.00 -17.27
C CYS A 100 -17.13 1.43 -17.83
N GLY A 101 -17.13 0.17 -18.27
CA GLY A 101 -18.24 -0.44 -18.99
C GLY A 101 -18.32 -0.07 -20.46
N SER A 102 -19.47 -0.31 -21.08
CA SER A 102 -19.71 -0.08 -22.51
C SER A 102 -20.12 1.37 -22.79
N ASN A 103 -19.87 1.84 -24.01
CA ASN A 103 -20.22 3.19 -24.48
C ASN A 103 -19.58 4.34 -23.68
N THR A 104 -18.40 4.09 -23.12
CA THR A 104 -17.63 5.07 -22.34
C THR A 104 -16.22 5.27 -22.91
N ILE A 105 -15.68 6.46 -22.68
CA ILE A 105 -14.25 6.78 -22.78
C ILE A 105 -13.66 6.71 -21.38
N CYS A 106 -12.62 5.90 -21.21
CA CYS A 106 -11.83 5.86 -19.98
C CYS A 106 -10.65 6.84 -20.10
N SER A 107 -10.38 7.60 -19.04
CA SER A 107 -9.20 8.47 -18.95
C SER A 107 -8.52 8.25 -17.60
N ASN A 108 -7.26 7.82 -17.63
CA ASN A 108 -6.47 7.62 -16.42
C ASN A 108 -6.21 8.95 -15.70
N THR A 109 -6.21 8.94 -14.37
CA THR A 109 -5.88 10.09 -13.53
C THR A 109 -4.94 9.64 -12.40
N PHE A 110 -4.26 10.57 -11.74
CA PHE A 110 -3.35 10.17 -10.66
C PHE A 110 -4.14 9.65 -9.45
N GLY A 111 -3.98 8.37 -9.13
CA GLY A 111 -4.64 7.62 -8.07
C GLY A 111 -6.06 7.12 -8.41
N SER A 112 -6.52 7.27 -9.67
CA SER A 112 -7.87 6.86 -10.08
C SER A 112 -8.08 6.93 -11.61
N TYR A 113 -9.32 6.81 -12.06
CA TYR A 113 -9.70 6.98 -13.46
C TYR A 113 -11.06 7.69 -13.58
N ASN A 114 -11.29 8.34 -14.72
CA ASN A 114 -12.57 8.94 -15.06
C ASN A 114 -13.23 8.20 -16.22
N CYS A 115 -14.54 7.99 -16.10
CA CYS A 115 -15.38 7.39 -17.12
C CYS A 115 -16.38 8.42 -17.65
N GLN A 116 -16.31 8.70 -18.94
CA GLN A 116 -17.24 9.61 -19.61
C GLN A 116 -18.06 8.86 -20.65
N CYS A 117 -19.36 9.13 -20.74
CA CYS A 117 -20.16 8.56 -21.82
C CYS A 117 -19.67 9.08 -23.18
N LEU A 118 -19.72 8.23 -24.20
CA LEU A 118 -19.51 8.65 -25.58
C LEU A 118 -20.55 9.72 -25.99
N PRO A 119 -20.23 10.59 -26.96
CA PRO A 119 -21.20 11.54 -27.49
C PRO A 119 -22.52 10.87 -27.88
N GLY A 120 -23.65 11.45 -27.46
CA GLY A 120 -24.99 10.89 -27.66
C GLY A 120 -25.42 9.84 -26.62
N PHE A 121 -24.60 9.56 -25.62
CA PHE A 121 -24.93 8.71 -24.48
C PHE A 121 -24.93 9.52 -23.19
N ARG A 122 -25.78 9.14 -22.23
CA ARG A 122 -25.82 9.73 -20.89
C ARG A 122 -26.08 8.65 -19.84
N VAL A 123 -25.78 8.94 -18.58
CA VAL A 123 -26.12 8.07 -17.45
C VAL A 123 -27.54 8.40 -16.97
N PRO A 124 -28.55 7.53 -17.19
CA PRO A 124 -29.87 7.71 -16.59
C PRO A 124 -29.79 7.55 -15.06
N THR A 125 -30.67 8.23 -14.34
CA THR A 125 -30.71 8.24 -12.87
C THR A 125 -30.99 6.87 -12.24
N TYR A 126 -31.47 5.90 -13.01
CA TYR A 126 -31.91 4.58 -12.52
C TYR A 126 -31.00 3.42 -12.93
N THR A 127 -30.09 3.58 -13.90
CA THR A 127 -29.21 2.47 -14.34
C THR A 127 -27.75 2.64 -13.99
N GLY A 128 -27.27 3.88 -13.80
CA GLY A 128 -25.85 4.13 -13.51
C GLY A 128 -24.90 3.71 -14.66
N ARG A 129 -25.42 3.49 -15.88
CA ARG A 129 -24.64 3.10 -17.08
C ARG A 129 -24.94 4.05 -18.24
N CYS A 130 -24.01 4.16 -19.18
CA CYS A 130 -24.19 4.99 -20.37
C CYS A 130 -25.19 4.34 -21.33
N GLU A 131 -26.35 4.96 -21.46
CA GLU A 131 -27.39 4.60 -22.41
C GLU A 131 -27.48 5.67 -23.49
N GLY A 132 -27.70 5.22 -24.73
CA GLY A 132 -27.90 6.13 -25.84
C GLY A 132 -29.12 6.98 -25.55
N GLU A 133 -29.05 8.27 -25.88
CA GLU A 133 -30.26 9.06 -26.02
C GLU A 133 -31.02 8.50 -27.22
N SER A 134 -31.84 7.46 -27.00
CA SER A 134 -32.81 7.01 -27.98
C SER A 134 -33.66 8.23 -28.30
N ASN A 135 -33.40 8.86 -29.46
CA ASN A 135 -34.12 10.01 -30.01
C ASN A 135 -35.19 10.53 -29.06
N LYS A 136 -34.91 11.59 -28.27
CA LYS A 136 -36.01 12.41 -27.74
C LYS A 136 -36.79 12.79 -28.99
N ARG A 137 -37.91 12.11 -29.22
CA ARG A 137 -38.39 11.77 -30.57
C ARG A 137 -38.39 13.00 -31.49
N ALA A 138 -38.39 12.77 -32.79
CA ALA A 138 -39.42 13.40 -33.59
C ALA A 138 -40.79 13.06 -32.94
N SER A 139 -41.10 13.70 -31.81
CA SER A 139 -42.41 13.74 -31.20
C SER A 139 -43.13 14.73 -32.07
N LEU A 140 -43.47 14.28 -33.27
CA LEU A 140 -44.72 14.69 -33.86
C LEU A 140 -45.75 14.36 -32.77
N CYS A 141 -46.22 15.39 -32.09
CA CYS A 141 -47.37 15.29 -31.21
C CYS A 141 -48.54 14.97 -32.13
N VAL A 142 -48.71 13.70 -32.47
CA VAL A 142 -49.90 13.24 -33.16
C VAL A 142 -50.60 12.31 -32.19
N CYS A 143 -51.55 12.89 -31.48
CA CYS A 143 -52.73 12.14 -31.08
C CYS A 143 -53.36 11.61 -32.37
N LEU A 144 -53.05 10.38 -32.75
CA LEU A 144 -53.96 9.60 -33.57
C LEU A 144 -54.25 8.31 -32.81
N LEU A 145 -55.50 8.22 -32.33
CA LEU A 145 -56.31 7.06 -31.98
C LEU A 145 -57.47 7.66 -31.14
N LEU A 146 -58.75 7.72 -31.52
CA LEU A 146 -59.55 6.94 -32.46
C LEU A 146 -60.81 7.74 -32.90
N ILE A 147 -61.34 7.35 -34.05
CA ILE A 147 -62.66 7.67 -34.60
C ILE A 147 -63.74 7.08 -33.67
N ASP A 148 -64.68 7.92 -33.20
CA ASP A 148 -66.14 7.82 -33.43
C ASP A 148 -66.78 9.18 -33.07
#